data_AF-A0A7C6SSE6-F1
#
_entry.id   AF-A0A7C6SSE6-F1
#
_cell.length_a   1.000
_cell.length_b   1.000
_cell.length_c   1.000
_cell.angle_alpha   90.00
_cell.angle_beta   90.00
_cell.angle_gamma   90.00
#
_symmetry.space_group_name_H-M   'P 1'
#
loop_
_entity.id
_entity.type
_entity.pdbx_description
1 polymer ?
#
loop_
_entity_poly.entity_id
_entity_poly.type
_entity_poly.pdbx_seq_one_letter_code
_entity_poly.pdbx_strand_id
1 'polypeptide(L)'
;MRTYKKFYRLSNGYYLAIYTTKHKQRMKKTAYIVAVCIFPTKRECNYWFRNQEQVVEKGRNTWGMEGVLKAIRWLKELEKAIDSGESIVIYWVDDRRRRAFKYLERYGYEKSEYLDRPCYMFKKP
;
A
#
# COMPACT_ATOMS: atom_id res chain seq x y z
N MET A 1 -14.93 8.33 2.56
CA MET A 1 -13.66 8.14 1.80
C MET A 1 -13.89 7.17 0.66
N ARG A 2 -13.51 7.52 -0.58
CA ARG A 2 -13.62 6.60 -1.72
C ARG A 2 -12.31 5.80 -1.84
N THR A 3 -12.43 4.48 -1.80
CA THR A 3 -11.30 3.56 -1.98
C THR A 3 -11.38 2.88 -3.35
N TYR A 4 -10.32 3.00 -4.12
CA TYR A 4 -10.11 2.25 -5.36
C TYR A 4 -9.36 0.95 -5.04
N LYS A 5 -9.68 -0.13 -5.74
CA LYS A 5 -9.04 -1.43 -5.53
C LYS A 5 -8.57 -2.02 -6.84
N LYS A 6 -7.35 -2.55 -6.88
CA LYS A 6 -6.77 -3.25 -8.02
C LYS A 6 -6.28 -4.62 -7.57
N PHE A 7 -6.60 -5.66 -8.33
CA PHE A 7 -6.19 -7.03 -8.05
C PHE A 7 -5.29 -7.54 -9.18
N TYR A 8 -4.25 -8.28 -8.81
CA TYR A 8 -3.40 -9.03 -9.74
C TYR A 8 -3.34 -10.48 -9.29
N ARG A 9 -3.61 -11.41 -10.20
CA ARG A 9 -3.28 -12.83 -9.99
C ARG A 9 -1.76 -12.97 -10.13
N LEU A 10 -1.13 -13.60 -9.14
CA LEU A 10 0.30 -13.95 -9.14
C LEU A 10 0.51 -15.33 -9.74
N SER A 11 1.74 -15.63 -10.15
CA SER A 11 2.15 -16.91 -10.73
C SER A 11 1.86 -18.12 -9.82
N ASN A 12 1.97 -17.93 -8.51
CA ASN A 12 1.64 -18.95 -7.50
C ASN A 12 0.12 -19.13 -7.25
N GLY A 13 -0.74 -18.47 -8.03
CA GLY A 13 -2.19 -18.53 -7.91
C GLY A 13 -2.80 -17.60 -6.86
N TYR A 14 -1.99 -16.95 -6.01
CA TYR A 14 -2.47 -15.99 -5.02
C TYR A 14 -2.86 -14.66 -5.70
N TYR A 15 -3.53 -13.79 -4.95
CA TYR A 15 -3.91 -12.46 -5.38
C TYR A 15 -3.15 -11.39 -4.60
N LEU A 16 -2.47 -10.52 -5.33
CA LEU A 16 -2.04 -9.21 -4.85
C LEU A 16 -3.23 -8.24 -4.95
N ALA A 17 -3.55 -7.56 -3.87
CA ALA A 17 -4.53 -6.49 -3.83
C ALA A 17 -3.87 -5.18 -3.41
N ILE A 18 -4.19 -4.11 -4.14
CA ILE A 18 -3.77 -2.74 -3.86
C ILE A 18 -5.03 -1.92 -3.64
N TYR A 19 -5.12 -1.28 -2.47
CA TYR A 19 -6.22 -0.39 -2.10
C TYR A 19 -5.69 1.03 -2.01
N THR A 20 -6.39 1.96 -2.62
CA THR A 20 -5.99 3.37 -2.69
C THR A 20 -7.13 4.23 -2.19
N THR A 21 -6.95 4.87 -1.05
CA THR A 21 -7.95 5.72 -0.44
C THR A 21 -7.50 7.17 -0.49
N LYS A 22 -8.30 8.01 -1.15
CA LYS A 22 -8.05 9.45 -1.17
C LYS A 22 -8.48 10.07 0.16
N HIS A 23 -7.55 10.73 0.84
CA HIS A 23 -7.78 11.43 2.10
C HIS A 23 -7.45 12.92 1.90
N LYS A 24 -8.48 13.79 1.95
CA LYS A 24 -8.31 15.24 1.80
C LYS A 24 -7.89 15.84 3.14
N GLN A 25 -6.73 16.48 3.19
CA GLN A 25 -6.28 17.20 4.38
C GLN A 25 -6.90 18.61 4.42
N ARG A 26 -6.96 19.20 5.62
CA ARG A 26 -7.57 20.53 5.87
C ARG A 26 -7.01 21.65 4.97
N MET A 27 -5.75 21.55 4.52
CA MET A 27 -5.07 22.54 3.67
C MET A 27 -5.08 22.21 2.17
N LYS A 28 -6.11 21.52 1.65
CA LYS A 28 -6.25 21.10 0.24
C LYS A 28 -5.18 20.14 -0.31
N LYS A 29 -4.24 19.66 0.51
CA LYS A 29 -3.29 18.61 0.11
C LYS A 29 -3.95 17.25 0.22
N THR A 30 -4.00 16.47 -0.86
CA THR A 30 -4.53 15.10 -0.84
C THR A 30 -3.43 14.12 -0.48
N ALA A 31 -3.72 13.21 0.45
CA ALA A 31 -2.92 12.01 0.67
C ALA A 31 -3.62 10.81 0.02
N TYR A 32 -2.86 10.03 -0.75
CA TYR A 32 -3.28 8.77 -1.33
C TYR A 32 -2.76 7.65 -0.42
N ILE A 33 -3.64 7.19 0.45
CA ILE A 33 -3.33 6.11 1.38
C ILE A 33 -3.40 4.78 0.62
N VAL A 34 -2.27 4.08 0.55
CA VAL A 34 -2.10 2.82 -0.15
C VAL A 34 -1.92 1.68 0.85
N ALA A 35 -2.77 0.67 0.74
CA ALA A 35 -2.62 -0.59 1.46
C ALA A 35 -2.42 -1.73 0.47
N VAL A 36 -1.47 -2.62 0.76
CA VAL A 36 -1.13 -3.74 -0.13
C VAL A 36 -1.14 -5.06 0.65
N CYS A 37 -1.78 -6.08 0.09
CA CYS A 37 -1.76 -7.43 0.64
C CYS A 37 -1.73 -8.52 -0.43
N ILE A 38 -1.31 -9.72 -0.02
CA ILE A 38 -1.31 -10.92 -0.86
C ILE A 38 -2.04 -12.02 -0.09
N PHE A 39 -3.06 -12.62 -0.70
CA PHE A 39 -3.84 -13.73 -0.12
C PHE A 39 -4.29 -14.71 -1.21
N PRO A 40 -4.66 -15.97 -0.86
CA PRO A 40 -5.12 -16.96 -1.84
C PRO A 40 -6.32 -16.51 -2.67
N THR A 41 -7.22 -15.69 -2.11
CA THR A 41 -8.43 -15.22 -2.79
C THR A 41 -8.64 -13.70 -2.69
N LYS A 42 -9.34 -13.13 -3.69
CA LYS A 42 -9.81 -11.73 -3.63
C LYS A 42 -10.70 -11.47 -2.40
N ARG A 43 -11.47 -12.46 -1.94
CA ARG A 43 -12.36 -12.35 -0.77
C ARG A 43 -11.55 -12.13 0.51
N GLU A 44 -10.49 -12.92 0.70
CA GLU A 44 -9.57 -12.77 1.83
C GLU A 44 -8.83 -11.43 1.79
N CYS A 45 -8.38 -10.98 0.61
CA CYS A 45 -7.81 -9.64 0.48
C CYS A 45 -8.77 -8.55 0.97
N ASN A 46 -10.06 -8.62 0.61
CA ASN A 46 -11.05 -7.63 1.02
C ASN A 46 -11.37 -7.74 2.51
N TYR A 47 -11.45 -8.97 3.03
CA TYR A 47 -11.64 -9.22 4.46
C TYR A 47 -10.49 -8.61 5.27
N TRP A 48 -9.24 -8.85 4.86
CA TRP A 48 -8.07 -8.24 5.50
C TRP A 48 -8.13 -6.71 5.47
N PHE A 49 -8.48 -6.09 4.33
CA PHE A 49 -8.53 -4.63 4.22
C PHE A 49 -9.60 -4.01 5.14
N ARG A 50 -10.73 -4.70 5.36
CA ARG A 50 -11.80 -4.22 6.25
C ARG A 50 -11.48 -4.40 7.73
N ASN A 51 -10.66 -5.40 8.06
CA ASN A 51 -10.37 -5.78 9.44
C ASN A 51 -8.90 -5.51 9.82
N GLN A 52 -8.24 -4.53 9.19
CA GLN A 52 -6.82 -4.24 9.42
C GLN A 52 -6.48 -3.94 10.88
N GLU A 53 -7.44 -3.44 11.65
CA GLU A 53 -7.27 -3.10 13.07
C GLU A 53 -7.45 -4.32 14.01
N GLN A 54 -8.09 -5.38 13.53
CA GLN A 54 -8.40 -6.58 14.30
C GLN A 54 -7.48 -7.76 13.95
N VAL A 55 -6.93 -7.78 12.73
CA VAL A 55 -6.13 -8.90 12.22
C VAL A 55 -4.63 -8.65 12.48
N VAL A 56 -4.21 -8.93 13.72
CA VAL A 56 -2.79 -9.04 14.13
C VAL A 56 -2.31 -10.50 14.04
N GLU A 57 -3.10 -11.41 13.48
CA GLU A 57 -2.57 -12.74 13.24
C GLU A 57 -1.58 -12.74 12.07
N LYS A 58 -0.40 -13.31 12.34
CA LYS A 58 0.68 -13.61 11.40
C LYS A 58 0.17 -14.60 10.34
N GLY A 59 -0.75 -14.20 9.49
CA GLY A 59 -1.23 -15.02 8.39
C GLY A 59 -0.05 -15.46 7.51
N ARG A 60 -0.14 -16.67 6.94
CA ARG A 60 0.79 -17.21 5.93
C ARG A 60 0.81 -16.29 4.71
N ASN A 61 1.50 -15.18 4.79
CA ASN A 61 1.57 -14.21 3.71
C ASN A 61 2.86 -14.41 2.92
N THR A 62 2.70 -14.85 1.68
CA THR A 62 3.74 -15.13 0.69
C THR A 62 4.13 -13.83 -0.02
N TRP A 63 4.87 -12.95 0.66
CA TRP A 63 5.50 -11.81 0.00
C TRP A 63 6.66 -12.29 -0.88
N GLY A 64 6.32 -12.64 -2.12
CA GLY A 64 7.29 -12.96 -3.18
C GLY A 64 7.71 -11.70 -3.95
N MET A 65 8.86 -11.78 -4.63
CA MET A 65 9.40 -10.67 -5.42
C MET A 65 8.43 -10.19 -6.53
N GLU A 66 7.65 -11.10 -7.11
CA GLU A 66 6.62 -10.76 -8.10
C GLU A 66 5.59 -9.77 -7.55
N GLY A 67 5.07 -10.02 -6.34
CA GLY A 67 4.08 -9.15 -5.71
C GLY A 67 4.64 -7.76 -5.40
N VAL A 68 5.88 -7.71 -4.90
CA VAL A 68 6.58 -6.45 -4.62
C VAL A 68 6.81 -5.65 -5.90
N LEU A 69 7.29 -6.28 -6.98
CA LEU A 69 7.55 -5.62 -8.25
C LEU A 69 6.26 -5.07 -8.89
N LYS A 70 5.15 -5.82 -8.83
CA LYS A 70 3.84 -5.34 -9.32
C LYS A 70 3.33 -4.16 -8.47
N ALA A 71 3.51 -4.21 -7.16
CA ALA A 71 3.14 -3.09 -6.28
C ALA A 71 3.98 -1.83 -6.56
N ILE A 72 5.30 -1.96 -6.69
CA ILE A 72 6.19 -0.84 -7.04
C ILE A 72 5.84 -0.26 -8.40
N ARG A 73 5.57 -1.10 -9.41
CA ARG A 73 5.16 -0.62 -10.74
C ARG A 73 3.89 0.22 -10.65
N TRP A 74 2.90 -0.25 -9.90
CA TRP A 74 1.66 0.48 -9.70
C TRP A 74 1.87 1.80 -8.92
N LEU A 75 2.77 1.81 -7.93
CA LEU A 75 3.11 3.03 -7.19
C LEU A 75 3.73 4.08 -8.11
N LYS A 76 4.63 3.68 -9.02
CA LYS A 76 5.19 4.58 -10.04
C LYS A 76 4.15 5.13 -11.00
N GLU A 77 3.11 4.36 -11.32
CA GLU A 77 1.96 4.86 -12.10
C GLU A 77 1.19 5.92 -11.29
N LEU A 78 0.97 5.66 -10.00
CA LEU A 78 0.31 6.62 -9.11
C LEU A 78 1.13 7.91 -8.94
N GLU A 79 2.45 7.82 -8.77
CA GLU A 79 3.37 8.97 -8.66
C GLU A 79 3.29 9.92 -9.86
N LYS A 80 3.01 9.39 -11.05
CA LYS A 80 2.81 10.18 -12.27
C LYS A 80 1.42 10.81 -12.36
N ALA A 81 0.44 10.25 -11.65
CA ALA A 81 -0.96 10.63 -11.73
C ALA A 81 -1.41 11.59 -10.62
N ILE A 82 -0.61 11.78 -9.57
CA ILE A 82 -0.89 12.73 -8.49
C ILE A 82 -0.29 14.11 -8.77
N ASP A 83 -0.91 15.15 -8.21
CA ASP A 83 -0.51 16.54 -8.40
C ASP A 83 0.63 16.95 -7.46
N SER A 84 1.34 18.03 -7.81
CA SER A 84 2.36 18.62 -6.94
C SER A 84 1.81 19.02 -5.58
N GLY A 85 2.56 18.70 -4.52
CA GLY A 85 2.12 18.89 -3.14
C GLY A 85 1.17 17.80 -2.59
N GLU A 86 0.68 16.87 -3.43
CA GLU A 86 0.01 15.65 -2.97
C GLU A 86 1.03 14.61 -2.48
N SER A 87 0.57 13.64 -1.69
CA SER A 87 1.44 12.59 -1.15
C SER A 87 0.87 11.19 -1.34
N ILE A 88 1.75 10.20 -1.41
CA ILE A 88 1.42 8.77 -1.37
C ILE A 88 1.89 8.26 -0.01
N VAL A 89 1.00 7.55 0.69
CA VAL A 89 1.27 7.02 2.03
C VAL A 89 1.08 5.51 1.99
N ILE A 90 2.12 4.73 2.21
CA ILE A 90 2.05 3.27 2.25
C ILE A 90 2.17 2.80 3.68
N TYR A 91 1.10 2.17 4.19
CA TYR A 91 1.12 1.56 5.51
C TYR A 91 1.64 0.13 5.48
N TRP A 92 2.29 -0.26 6.58
CA TRP A 92 2.50 -1.64 6.96
C TRP A 92 1.95 -1.87 8.36
N VAL A 93 1.41 -3.07 8.57
CA VAL A 93 0.94 -3.52 9.89
C VAL A 93 1.88 -4.58 10.49
N ASP A 94 2.88 -5.03 9.74
CA ASP A 94 3.84 -6.04 10.18
C ASP A 94 5.24 -5.83 9.59
N ASP A 95 6.23 -6.41 10.25
CA ASP A 95 7.64 -6.30 9.90
C ASP A 95 8.03 -6.92 8.55
N ARG A 96 7.30 -7.92 8.05
CA ARG A 96 7.60 -8.51 6.75
C ARG A 96 7.18 -7.56 5.64
N ARG A 97 6.00 -6.95 5.74
CA ARG A 97 5.56 -5.86 4.84
C ARG A 97 6.53 -4.68 4.90
N ARG A 98 6.94 -4.26 6.10
CA ARG A 98 7.95 -3.20 6.27
C ARG A 98 9.24 -3.51 5.50
N ARG A 99 9.74 -4.76 5.60
CA ARG A 99 10.94 -5.21 4.87
C ARG A 99 10.72 -5.28 3.36
N ALA A 100 9.57 -5.79 2.91
CA ALA A 100 9.23 -5.87 1.49
C ALA A 100 9.21 -4.49 0.82
N PHE A 101 8.71 -3.48 1.53
CA PHE A 101 8.63 -2.11 1.04
C PHE A 101 9.83 -1.23 1.39
N LYS A 102 10.86 -1.75 2.09
CA LYS A 102 12.09 -0.99 2.37
C LYS A 102 12.76 -0.48 1.08
N TYR A 103 12.61 -1.20 -0.03
CA TYR A 103 13.13 -0.78 -1.34
C TYR A 103 12.53 0.53 -1.86
N LEU A 104 11.37 0.98 -1.33
CA LEU A 104 10.78 2.27 -1.68
C LEU A 104 11.66 3.46 -1.30
N GLU A 105 12.55 3.30 -0.32
CA GLU A 105 13.54 4.31 0.04
C GLU A 105 14.42 4.70 -1.16
N ARG A 106 14.73 3.73 -2.04
CA ARG A 106 15.50 3.98 -3.27
C ARG A 106 14.71 4.74 -4.34
N TYR A 107 13.40 4.88 -4.16
CA TYR A 107 12.49 5.57 -5.09
C TYR A 107 11.98 6.90 -4.51
N GLY A 108 12.65 7.45 -3.49
CA GLY A 108 12.30 8.74 -2.90
C GLY A 108 11.15 8.69 -1.89
N TYR A 109 10.75 7.50 -1.43
CA TYR A 109 9.87 7.40 -0.26
C TYR A 109 10.69 7.51 1.01
N GLU A 110 10.17 8.20 2.00
CA GLU A 110 10.82 8.36 3.30
C GLU A 110 10.03 7.63 4.38
N LYS A 111 10.72 7.10 5.38
CA LYS A 111 10.05 6.65 6.60
C LYS A 111 9.39 7.86 7.26
N SER A 112 8.11 7.73 7.57
CA SER A 112 7.33 8.80 8.18
C SER A 112 6.22 8.21 9.06
N GLU A 113 5.40 9.08 9.60
CA GLU A 113 4.21 8.73 10.36
C GLU A 113 3.01 9.46 9.75
N TYR A 114 1.91 8.74 9.56
CA TYR A 114 0.66 9.32 9.05
C TYR A 114 -0.50 8.74 9.86
N LEU A 115 -1.36 9.61 10.40
CA LEU A 115 -2.46 9.21 11.29
C LEU A 115 -1.99 8.26 12.42
N ASP A 116 -0.88 8.62 13.08
CA ASP A 116 -0.26 7.90 14.18
C ASP A 116 0.18 6.45 13.82
N ARG A 117 0.44 6.21 12.53
CA ARG A 117 0.89 4.91 12.02
C ARG A 117 2.19 5.05 11.22
N PRO A 118 3.17 4.15 11.46
CA PRO A 118 4.41 4.16 10.71
C PRO A 118 4.14 3.83 9.23
N CYS A 119 4.73 4.61 8.34
CA CYS A 119 4.48 4.54 6.90
C CYS A 119 5.71 4.92 6.06
N TYR A 120 5.64 4.62 4.76
CA TYR A 120 6.57 5.11 3.75
C TYR A 120 5.80 6.17 2.98
N MET A 121 6.30 7.40 2.98
CA MET A 121 5.64 8.54 2.39
C MET A 121 6.45 9.08 1.22
N PHE A 122 5.79 9.28 0.08
CA PHE A 122 6.33 10.04 -1.05
C PHE A 122 5.56 11.35 -1.15
N LYS A 123 6.26 12.48 -1.22
CA LYS A 123 5.66 13.80 -1.45
C LYS A 123 6.02 14.24 -2.86
N LYS A 124 5.01 14.56 -3.67
CA LYS A 124 5.24 15.07 -5.02
C LYS A 124 5.79 16.50 -4.90
N PRO A 125 6.97 16.80 -5.46
CA PRO A 125 7.50 18.16 -5.48
C PRO A 125 6.59 19.10 -6.28
#